data_AF-A0A7W0BZB0-F1
#
_entry.id   AF-A0A7W0BZB0-F1
#
_cell.length_a   1.000
_cell.length_b   1.000
_cell.length_c   1.000
_cell.angle_alpha   90.00
_cell.angle_beta   90.00
_cell.angle_gamma   90.00
#
_symmetry.space_group_name_H-M   'P 1'
#
loop_
_entity.id
_entity.type
_entity.pdbx_description
1 polymer ?
#
loop_
_entity_poly.entity_id
_entity_poly.type
_entity_poly.pdbx_seq_one_letter_code
_entity_poly.pdbx_strand_id
1 'polypeptide(L)'
;MAIQEHSSLQQHSSIDYSQIVQSPSFQRLMRTKKQFILPLSLFFLAFYFALPILTSYSKALNNPAIGSISWAWIFAFAQFIMTWTLCVLYSRRAAHFDEMVEQIKREIKEGGKG
;
A
#
# COMPACT_ATOMS: atom_id res chain seq x y z
N MET A 1 -8.54 -50.96 18.86
CA MET A 1 -8.51 -49.90 19.88
C MET A 1 -7.33 -48.97 19.57
N ALA A 2 -7.43 -48.15 18.52
CA ALA A 2 -6.34 -47.28 18.05
C ALA A 2 -6.81 -46.13 17.14
N ILE A 3 -8.06 -45.65 17.30
CA ILE A 3 -8.62 -44.56 16.48
C ILE A 3 -9.28 -43.51 17.38
N GLN A 4 -8.56 -43.00 18.38
CA GLN A 4 -9.11 -41.93 19.23
C GLN A 4 -8.07 -40.92 19.77
N GLU A 5 -6.85 -40.87 19.20
CA GLU A 5 -5.82 -39.93 19.69
C GLU A 5 -5.49 -38.78 18.73
N HIS A 6 -5.95 -38.81 17.48
CA HIS A 6 -5.59 -37.78 16.48
C HIS A 6 -6.53 -36.57 16.40
N SER A 7 -7.63 -36.54 17.16
CA SER A 7 -8.63 -35.46 17.07
C SER A 7 -8.35 -34.26 18.01
N SER A 8 -7.32 -34.33 18.86
CA SER A 8 -7.04 -33.32 19.90
C SER A 8 -6.06 -32.21 19.48
N LEU A 9 -5.49 -32.25 18.28
CA LEU A 9 -4.53 -31.23 17.79
C LEU A 9 -5.12 -30.20 16.81
N GLN A 10 -6.42 -30.24 16.51
CA GLN A 10 -7.08 -29.21 15.67
C GLN A 10 -7.85 -28.17 16.46
N GLN A 11 -7.48 -27.92 17.73
CA GLN A 11 -7.86 -26.69 18.41
C GLN A 11 -6.89 -25.56 18.01
N HIS A 12 -6.68 -25.36 16.70
CA HIS A 12 -6.17 -24.08 16.23
C HIS A 12 -7.31 -23.10 16.47
N SER A 13 -7.13 -22.24 17.47
CA SER A 13 -7.86 -20.99 17.66
C SER A 13 -8.08 -20.34 16.30
N SER A 14 -9.23 -20.61 15.68
CA SER A 14 -9.63 -20.03 14.43
C SER A 14 -9.94 -18.58 14.75
N ILE A 15 -8.93 -17.72 14.69
CA ILE A 15 -9.11 -16.28 14.72
C ILE A 15 -10.19 -15.99 13.68
N ASP A 16 -11.37 -15.55 14.13
CA ASP A 16 -12.50 -15.27 13.25
C ASP A 16 -12.23 -13.95 12.53
N TYR A 17 -11.42 -14.03 11.48
CA TYR A 17 -11.02 -12.90 10.63
C TYR A 17 -12.24 -12.14 10.10
N SER A 18 -13.38 -12.81 9.93
CA SER A 18 -14.65 -12.24 9.48
C SER A 18 -15.18 -11.19 10.46
N GLN A 19 -15.15 -11.47 11.77
CA GLN A 19 -15.58 -10.52 12.80
C GLN A 19 -14.62 -9.34 12.94
N ILE A 20 -13.31 -9.59 12.79
CA ILE A 20 -12.28 -8.54 12.86
C ILE A 20 -12.42 -7.57 11.68
N VAL A 21 -12.67 -8.07 10.47
CA VAL A 21 -12.87 -7.23 9.26
C VAL A 21 -14.13 -6.37 9.35
N GLN A 22 -15.17 -6.84 10.04
CA GLN A 22 -16.39 -6.08 10.29
C GLN A 22 -16.26 -5.06 11.43
N SER A 23 -15.21 -5.14 12.25
CA SER A 23 -15.03 -4.21 13.35
C SER A 23 -14.83 -2.76 12.86
N PRO A 24 -15.41 -1.76 13.55
CA PRO A 24 -15.26 -0.35 13.19
C PRO A 24 -13.79 0.12 13.26
N SER A 25 -12.97 -0.48 14.12
CA SER A 25 -11.53 -0.23 14.22
C SER A 25 -10.80 -0.65 12.93
N PHE A 26 -11.12 -1.82 12.37
CA PHE A 26 -10.51 -2.30 11.13
C PHE A 26 -10.93 -1.47 9.92
N GLN A 27 -12.21 -1.08 9.84
CA GLN A 27 -12.68 -0.19 8.79
C GLN A 27 -12.02 1.19 8.85
N ARG A 28 -11.77 1.73 10.05
CA ARG A 28 -11.07 3.01 10.23
C ARG A 28 -9.61 2.91 9.75
N LEU A 29 -8.92 1.83 10.11
CA LEU A 29 -7.59 1.50 9.57
C LEU A 29 -7.55 1.53 8.04
N MET A 30 -8.52 0.85 7.43
CA MET A 30 -8.59 0.67 5.98
C MET A 30 -9.01 1.94 5.26
N ARG A 31 -9.83 2.79 5.90
CA ARG A 31 -10.20 4.11 5.41
C ARG A 31 -9.00 5.05 5.43
N THR A 32 -8.22 5.07 6.51
CA THR A 32 -6.96 5.82 6.58
C THR A 32 -5.98 5.32 5.52
N LYS A 33 -5.83 3.99 5.35
CA LYS A 33 -5.02 3.41 4.27
C LYS A 33 -5.42 3.96 2.89
N LYS A 34 -6.71 3.90 2.58
CA LYS A 34 -7.26 4.35 1.30
C LYS A 34 -7.10 5.86 1.11
N GLN A 35 -7.30 6.70 2.13
CA GLN A 35 -7.14 8.14 2.01
C GLN A 35 -5.70 8.58 1.68
N PHE A 36 -4.69 7.76 2.02
CA PHE A 36 -3.31 8.02 1.62
C PHE A 36 -2.96 7.42 0.25
N ILE A 37 -3.41 6.20 -0.04
CA ILE A 37 -3.06 5.52 -1.30
C ILE A 37 -3.84 6.10 -2.49
N LEU A 38 -5.12 6.45 -2.30
CA LEU A 38 -5.96 7.00 -3.37
C LEU A 38 -5.39 8.26 -4.01
N PRO A 39 -5.01 9.33 -3.28
CA PRO A 39 -4.42 10.52 -3.90
C PRO A 39 -3.09 10.20 -4.56
N LEU A 40 -2.32 9.26 -4.03
CA LEU A 40 -1.04 8.85 -4.62
C LEU A 40 -1.23 8.11 -5.95
N SER A 41 -2.20 7.19 -6.02
CA SER A 41 -2.59 6.52 -7.27
C SER A 41 -3.19 7.50 -8.27
N LEU A 42 -4.01 8.45 -7.82
CA LEU A 42 -4.59 9.48 -8.67
C LEU A 42 -3.49 10.40 -9.25
N PHE A 43 -2.53 10.80 -8.40
CA PHE A 43 -1.37 11.59 -8.81
C PHE A 43 -0.50 10.82 -9.80
N PHE A 44 -0.19 9.55 -9.54
CA PHE A 44 0.54 8.69 -10.48
C PHE A 44 -0.17 8.62 -11.83
N LEU A 45 -1.48 8.40 -11.83
CA LEU A 45 -2.27 8.31 -13.05
C LEU A 45 -2.25 9.64 -13.81
N ALA A 46 -2.50 10.76 -13.12
CA ALA A 46 -2.45 12.09 -13.71
C ALA A 46 -1.05 12.42 -14.26
N PHE A 47 0.01 12.09 -13.53
CA PHE A 47 1.39 12.32 -13.93
C PHE A 47 1.80 11.44 -15.12
N TYR A 48 1.32 10.19 -15.17
CA TYR A 48 1.50 9.29 -16.31
C TYR A 48 0.83 9.84 -17.57
N PHE A 49 -0.42 10.31 -17.47
CA PHE A 49 -1.13 10.91 -18.60
C PHE A 49 -0.66 12.33 -18.95
N ALA A 50 -0.01 13.04 -18.02
CA ALA A 50 0.55 14.35 -18.31
C ALA A 50 1.58 14.28 -19.45
N LEU A 51 2.33 13.19 -19.60
CA LEU A 51 3.30 13.03 -20.69
C LEU A 51 2.66 13.07 -22.10
N PRO A 52 1.68 12.22 -22.45
CA PRO A 52 0.98 12.30 -23.74
C PRO A 52 0.14 13.57 -23.89
N ILE A 53 -0.45 14.08 -22.81
CA ILE A 53 -1.22 15.34 -22.86
C ILE A 53 -0.30 16.52 -23.20
N LEU A 54 0.86 16.67 -22.52
CA LEU A 54 1.83 17.72 -22.81
C LEU A 54 2.46 17.53 -24.20
N THR A 55 2.71 16.29 -24.62
CA THR A 55 3.24 15.99 -25.95
C THR A 55 2.25 16.38 -27.05
N SER A 56 0.95 16.13 -26.84
CA SER A 56 -0.12 16.44 -27.78
C SER A 56 -0.42 17.94 -27.85
N TYR A 57 -0.44 18.63 -26.70
CA TYR A 57 -0.79 20.04 -26.62
C TYR A 57 0.38 20.99 -26.85
N SER A 58 1.64 20.53 -26.73
CA SER A 58 2.80 21.40 -26.83
C SER A 58 3.99 20.73 -27.52
N LYS A 59 4.58 21.43 -28.50
CA LYS A 59 5.92 21.10 -29.03
C LYS A 59 7.02 21.27 -27.98
N ALA A 60 6.71 21.76 -26.77
CA ALA A 60 7.68 22.00 -25.69
C ALA A 60 8.44 20.74 -25.26
N LEU A 61 7.87 19.53 -25.41
CA LEU A 61 8.59 18.31 -25.07
C LEU A 61 9.75 17.98 -26.03
N ASN A 62 9.69 18.52 -27.25
CA ASN A 62 10.75 18.42 -28.23
C ASN A 62 11.67 19.65 -28.21
N ASN A 63 11.28 20.71 -27.49
CA ASN A 63 12.20 21.82 -27.26
C ASN A 63 13.28 21.39 -26.27
N PRO A 64 14.55 21.70 -26.59
CA PRO A 64 15.64 21.47 -25.66
C PRO A 64 15.43 22.30 -24.40
N ALA A 65 15.48 21.65 -23.23
CA ALA A 65 15.45 22.32 -21.93
C ALA A 65 16.84 22.82 -21.56
N ILE A 66 17.86 21.95 -21.69
CA ILE A 66 19.27 22.25 -21.44
C ILE A 66 20.12 21.50 -22.48
N GLY A 67 20.76 22.22 -23.40
CA GLY A 67 21.57 21.58 -24.46
C GLY A 67 20.75 20.68 -25.38
N SER A 68 21.13 19.41 -25.53
CA SER A 68 20.39 18.39 -26.32
C SER A 68 19.33 17.63 -25.51
N ILE A 69 19.18 17.94 -24.22
CA ILE A 69 18.22 17.28 -23.33
C ILE A 69 16.89 18.00 -23.45
N SER A 70 15.88 17.29 -23.94
CA SER A 70 14.52 17.82 -24.05
C SER A 70 13.75 17.68 -22.74
N TRP A 71 12.63 18.40 -22.62
CA TRP A 71 11.73 18.27 -21.47
C TRP A 71 11.22 16.83 -21.27
N ALA A 72 11.21 16.00 -22.32
CA ALA A 72 10.85 14.58 -22.21
C ALA A 72 11.81 13.82 -21.30
N TRP A 73 13.12 14.12 -21.37
CA TRP A 73 14.14 13.50 -20.52
C TRP A 73 13.99 13.91 -19.05
N ILE A 74 13.69 15.18 -18.79
CA ILE A 74 13.40 15.65 -17.43
C ILE A 74 12.17 14.94 -16.86
N PHE A 75 11.13 14.78 -17.69
CA PHE A 75 9.92 14.09 -17.29
C PHE A 75 10.16 12.60 -17.01
N ALA A 76 10.97 11.94 -17.86
CA ALA A 76 11.38 10.56 -17.64
C ALA A 76 12.17 10.42 -16.31
N PHE A 77 13.12 11.31 -16.03
CA PHE A 77 13.84 11.32 -14.76
C PHE A 77 12.93 11.56 -13.56
N ALA A 78 11.97 12.48 -13.69
CA ALA A 78 10.96 12.72 -12.67
C ALA A 78 10.11 11.45 -12.41
N GLN A 79 9.77 10.66 -13.43
CA GLN A 79 9.08 9.38 -13.25
C GLN A 79 9.87 8.39 -12.39
N PHE A 80 11.20 8.32 -12.52
CA PHE A 80 12.03 7.47 -11.65
C PHE A 80 11.96 7.92 -10.19
N ILE A 81 12.11 9.22 -9.93
CA ILE A 81 11.98 9.80 -8.58
C ILE A 81 10.58 9.52 -8.02
N MET A 82 9.54 9.66 -8.84
CA MET A 82 8.16 9.40 -8.46
C MET A 82 7.97 7.95 -8.02
N THR A 83 8.48 6.99 -8.80
CA THR A 83 8.43 5.55 -8.48
C THR A 83 9.15 5.22 -7.17
N TRP A 84 10.36 5.74 -6.96
CA TRP A 84 11.07 5.54 -5.69
C TRP A 84 10.31 6.15 -4.53
N THR A 85 9.74 7.34 -4.69
CA THR A 85 8.91 7.98 -3.67
C THR A 85 7.72 7.11 -3.32
N LEU A 86 7.02 6.54 -4.31
CA LEU A 86 5.94 5.59 -4.10
C LEU A 86 6.41 4.35 -3.33
N CYS A 87 7.54 3.77 -3.72
CA CYS A 87 8.08 2.58 -3.08
C CYS A 87 8.43 2.82 -1.61
N VAL A 88 9.14 3.92 -1.32
CA VAL A 88 9.51 4.32 0.04
C VAL A 88 8.27 4.64 0.87
N LEU A 89 7.32 5.38 0.31
CA LEU A 89 6.09 5.74 1.00
C LEU A 89 5.22 4.52 1.29
N TYR A 90 5.12 3.59 0.33
CA TYR A 90 4.48 2.29 0.54
C TYR A 90 5.16 1.48 1.64
N SER A 91 6.49 1.37 1.61
CA SER A 91 7.26 0.61 2.61
C SER A 91 7.09 1.18 4.02
N ARG A 92 7.21 2.50 4.20
CA ARG A 92 6.96 3.16 5.50
C ARG A 92 5.54 2.91 5.99
N ARG A 93 4.57 2.84 5.07
CA ARG A 93 3.18 2.61 5.45
C ARG A 93 2.89 1.15 5.75
N ALA A 94 3.53 0.20 5.06
CA ALA A 94 3.46 -1.23 5.36
C ALA A 94 3.94 -1.51 6.80
N ALA A 95 5.03 -0.88 7.22
CA ALA A 95 5.53 -0.99 8.61
C ALA A 95 4.49 -0.57 9.65
N HIS A 96 3.68 0.46 9.36
CA HIS A 96 2.61 0.88 10.25
C HIS A 96 1.46 -0.15 10.31
N PHE A 97 1.22 -0.92 9.24
CA PHE A 97 0.28 -2.05 9.31
C PHE A 97 0.84 -3.20 10.15
N ASP A 98 2.13 -3.47 10.03
CA ASP A 98 2.79 -4.51 10.82
C ASP A 98 2.74 -4.20 12.32
N GLU A 99 2.91 -2.93 12.74
CA GLU A 99 2.72 -2.49 14.14
C GLU A 99 1.29 -2.74 14.66
N MET A 100 0.27 -2.43 13.84
CA MET A 100 -1.13 -2.63 14.23
C MET A 100 -1.48 -4.11 14.32
N VAL A 101 -0.90 -4.95 13.46
CA VAL A 101 -1.04 -6.42 13.53
C VAL A 101 -0.34 -6.96 14.78
N GLU A 102 0.81 -6.42 15.16
CA GLU A 102 1.48 -6.79 16.42
C GLU A 102 0.63 -6.46 17.65
N GLN A 103 -0.02 -5.30 17.70
CA GLN A 103 -0.91 -4.94 18.80
C GLN A 103 -2.08 -5.91 18.95
N ILE A 104 -2.76 -6.23 17.85
CA ILE A 104 -3.89 -7.19 17.85
C ILE A 104 -3.41 -8.59 18.29
N LYS A 105 -2.22 -9.03 17.85
CA LYS A 105 -1.63 -10.31 18.29
C LYS A 105 -1.33 -10.33 19.79
N ARG A 106 -0.92 -9.20 20.39
CA ARG A 106 -0.66 -9.10 21.84
C ARG A 106 -1.96 -9.18 22.65
N GLU A 107 -3.00 -8.46 22.25
CA GLU A 107 -4.31 -8.49 22.92
C GLU A 107 -4.95 -9.89 22.92
N ILE A 108 -4.89 -10.61 21.80
CA ILE A 108 -5.41 -11.99 21.71
C ILE A 108 -4.63 -12.94 22.64
N LYS A 109 -3.32 -12.72 22.81
CA LYS A 109 -2.46 -13.57 23.64
C LYS A 109 -2.66 -13.32 25.14
N GLU A 110 -3.10 -12.13 25.53
CA GLU A 110 -3.39 -11.76 26.92
C GLU A 110 -4.83 -12.09 27.33
N GLY A 111 -5.82 -11.93 26.43
CA GLY A 111 -7.21 -12.29 26.68
C GLY A 111 -7.51 -13.80 26.76
N GLY A 112 -6.57 -14.66 26.36
CA GLY A 112 -6.66 -16.12 26.48
C GLY A 112 -6.13 -16.70 27.80
N LYS A 113 -5.75 -15.85 28.77
CA LYS A 113 -5.20 -16.24 30.08
C LYS A 113 -6.08 -15.86 31.29
N GLY A 114 -7.34 -15.50 31.05
CA GLY A 114 -8.34 -15.23 32.11
C GLY A 114 -9.27 -16.42 32.33
#